data_AF-A0A4Q1ZQK0-F1
#
_entry.id   AF-A0A4Q1ZQK0-F1
#
_cell.length_a   1.000
_cell.length_b   1.000
_cell.length_c   1.000
_cell.angle_alpha   90.00
_cell.angle_beta   90.00
_cell.angle_gamma   90.00
#
_symmetry.space_group_name_H-M   'P 1'
#
loop_
_entity.id
_entity.type
_entity.pdbx_description
1 polymer ?
#
loop_
_entity_poly.entity_id
_entity_poly.type
_entity_poly.pdbx_seq_one_letter_code
_entity_poly.pdbx_strand_id
1 'polypeptide(L)'
;MKVTIIEEANTQTEIIIKCNSIDDEILSLVEKLKKFKEKILVYNDKMQTLLVPIKDILYCEYVDRTVYLYTIDKIYITNDSLNDLEESKLSEDFFRCSKSFIINICHIQSFKSDLSGRLIATLTSEEKICISRHYSKKFKEKLYQMR
;
A
#
# COMPACT_ATOMS: atom_id res chain seq x y z
N MET A 1 21.81 -12.76 -9.60
CA MET A 1 21.00 -11.79 -10.38
C MET A 1 21.89 -10.66 -10.85
N LYS A 2 21.96 -10.39 -12.16
CA LYS A 2 22.60 -9.19 -12.72
C LYS A 2 21.50 -8.20 -13.07
N VAL A 3 21.50 -7.02 -12.47
CA VAL A 3 20.56 -5.94 -12.81
C VAL A 3 21.27 -4.96 -13.72
N THR A 4 20.64 -4.62 -14.85
CA THR A 4 21.14 -3.61 -15.79
C THR A 4 20.06 -2.56 -15.94
N ILE A 5 20.40 -1.30 -15.70
CA ILE A 5 19.52 -0.14 -15.90
C ILE A 5 20.09 0.64 -17.07
N ILE A 6 19.25 0.95 -18.05
CA ILE A 6 19.60 1.76 -19.22
C ILE A 6 18.69 2.99 -19.18
N GLU A 7 19.29 4.17 -19.10
CA GLU A 7 18.57 5.44 -19.12
C GLU A 7 18.70 6.06 -20.51
N GLU A 8 17.56 6.30 -21.17
CA GLU A 8 17.48 6.94 -22.46
C GLU A 8 16.46 8.09 -22.40
N ALA A 9 16.85 9.27 -22.90
CA ALA A 9 15.97 10.42 -22.92
C ALA A 9 14.85 10.24 -23.98
N ASN A 10 13.67 10.78 -23.68
CA ASN A 10 12.51 10.85 -24.59
C ASN A 10 11.92 9.49 -25.03
N THR A 11 12.15 8.41 -24.28
CA THR A 11 11.52 7.10 -24.52
C THR A 11 10.44 6.81 -23.48
N GLN A 12 9.46 5.98 -23.86
CA GLN A 12 8.48 5.46 -22.90
C GLN A 12 9.17 4.43 -21.99
N THR A 13 8.84 4.42 -20.70
CA THR A 13 9.36 3.41 -19.77
C THR A 13 8.93 1.99 -20.19
N GLU A 14 9.90 1.24 -20.69
CA GLU A 14 9.80 -0.18 -21.01
C GLU A 14 10.51 -1.04 -19.95
N ILE A 15 10.03 -2.26 -19.72
CA ILE A 15 10.69 -3.23 -18.84
C ILE A 15 10.87 -4.53 -19.62
N ILE A 16 12.13 -4.93 -19.84
CA ILE A 16 12.49 -6.17 -20.54
C ILE A 16 13.05 -7.17 -19.52
N ILE A 17 12.34 -8.28 -19.31
CA ILE A 17 12.78 -9.36 -18.41
C ILE A 17 13.43 -10.46 -19.26
N LYS A 18 14.76 -10.58 -19.16
CA LYS A 18 15.52 -11.69 -19.75
C LYS A 18 15.79 -12.75 -18.69
N CYS A 19 15.21 -13.93 -18.85
CA CYS A 19 15.34 -15.06 -17.92
C CYS A 19 15.65 -16.35 -18.70
N ASN A 20 16.21 -17.35 -18.02
CA ASN A 20 16.52 -18.66 -18.61
C ASN A 20 15.24 -19.51 -18.82
N SER A 21 14.25 -19.34 -17.95
CA SER A 21 12.94 -19.98 -18.00
C SER A 21 11.91 -19.07 -17.33
N ILE A 22 10.66 -19.16 -17.76
CA ILE A 22 9.54 -18.53 -17.05
C ILE A 22 9.09 -19.50 -15.97
N ASP A 23 9.29 -19.12 -14.72
CA ASP A 23 8.87 -19.86 -13.52
C ASP A 23 8.05 -18.94 -12.59
N ASP A 24 7.62 -19.48 -11.45
CA ASP A 24 6.79 -18.76 -10.48
C ASP A 24 7.46 -17.49 -9.93
N GLU A 25 8.80 -17.48 -9.85
CA GLU A 25 9.57 -16.32 -9.41
C GLU A 25 9.48 -15.19 -10.44
N ILE A 26 9.68 -15.50 -11.73
CA ILE A 26 9.53 -14.54 -12.83
C ILE A 26 8.09 -14.04 -12.95
N LEU A 27 7.10 -14.91 -12.81
CA LEU A 27 5.68 -14.52 -12.85
C LEU A 27 5.33 -13.57 -11.68
N SER A 28 5.82 -13.85 -10.47
CA SER A 28 5.65 -12.97 -9.32
C SER A 28 6.25 -11.58 -9.55
N LEU A 29 7.41 -11.51 -10.20
CA LEU A 29 8.05 -10.23 -10.55
C LEU A 29 7.19 -9.43 -11.55
N VAL A 30 6.65 -10.08 -12.58
CA VAL A 30 5.77 -9.44 -13.57
C VAL A 30 4.52 -8.86 -12.90
N GLU A 31 3.89 -9.62 -11.99
CA GLU A 31 2.71 -9.15 -11.25
C GLU A 31 3.03 -7.93 -10.38
N LYS A 32 4.15 -7.93 -9.66
CA LYS A 32 4.61 -6.76 -8.88
C LYS A 32 4.84 -5.53 -9.76
N LEU A 33 5.41 -5.71 -10.95
CA LEU A 33 5.64 -4.63 -11.90
C LEU A 33 4.35 -4.05 -12.48
N LYS A 34 3.31 -4.87 -12.69
CA LYS A 34 1.97 -4.39 -13.07
C LYS A 34 1.36 -3.53 -11.96
N LYS A 35 1.37 -4.05 -10.72
CA LYS A 35 0.88 -3.33 -9.53
C LYS A 35 1.59 -1.99 -9.31
N PHE A 36 2.88 -1.89 -9.64
CA PHE A 36 3.64 -0.65 -9.52
C PHE A 36 3.07 0.52 -10.35
N LYS A 37 2.36 0.25 -11.44
CA LYS A 37 1.74 1.27 -12.29
C LYS A 37 0.29 1.59 -11.91
N GLU A 38 -0.30 0.88 -10.95
CA GLU A 38 -1.68 1.11 -10.54
C GLU A 38 -1.83 2.48 -9.88
N LYS A 39 -2.90 3.17 -10.29
CA LYS A 39 -3.28 4.48 -9.77
C LYS A 39 -4.72 4.43 -9.31
N ILE A 40 -5.01 5.21 -8.29
CA ILE A 40 -6.36 5.42 -7.78
C ILE A 40 -6.82 6.85 -8.07
N LEU A 41 -8.11 6.99 -8.37
CA LEU A 41 -8.76 8.29 -8.54
C LEU A 41 -9.12 8.85 -7.16
N VAL A 42 -8.67 10.07 -6.88
CA VAL A 42 -8.90 10.76 -5.60
C VAL A 42 -9.15 12.25 -5.83
N TYR A 43 -9.54 12.96 -4.77
CA TYR A 43 -9.77 14.39 -4.73
C TYR A 43 -8.83 15.07 -3.74
N ASN A 44 -8.31 16.26 -4.07
CA ASN A 44 -7.64 17.12 -3.10
C ASN A 44 -8.64 18.01 -2.33
N ASP A 45 -8.11 18.86 -1.45
CA ASP A 45 -8.85 19.88 -0.68
C ASP A 45 -9.68 20.84 -1.54
N LYS A 46 -9.29 21.04 -2.80
CA LYS A 46 -9.99 21.88 -3.79
C LYS A 46 -10.95 21.11 -4.69
N MET A 47 -11.26 19.85 -4.36
CA MET A 47 -12.11 18.95 -5.15
C MET A 47 -11.60 18.70 -6.58
N GLN A 48 -10.30 18.89 -6.82
CA GLN A 48 -9.67 18.52 -8.08
C GLN A 48 -9.46 17.01 -8.15
N THR A 49 -9.92 16.38 -9.23
CA THR A 49 -9.68 14.97 -9.50
C THR A 49 -8.21 14.71 -9.87
N LEU A 50 -7.59 13.74 -9.21
CA LEU A 50 -6.20 13.35 -9.39
C LEU A 50 -6.07 11.83 -9.51
N LEU A 51 -5.04 11.36 -10.23
CA LEU A 51 -4.65 9.95 -10.26
C LEU A 51 -3.36 9.79 -9.48
N VAL A 52 -3.44 9.14 -8.32
CA VAL A 52 -2.32 8.95 -7.39
C VAL A 52 -1.83 7.50 -7.46
N PRO A 53 -0.51 7.24 -7.58
CA PRO A 53 0.01 5.88 -7.53
C PRO A 53 -0.34 5.20 -6.22
N ILE A 54 -0.88 3.98 -6.28
CA ILE A 54 -1.37 3.28 -5.09
C ILE A 54 -0.23 3.00 -4.10
N LYS A 55 0.96 2.69 -4.64
CA LYS A 55 2.19 2.47 -3.86
C LYS A 55 2.59 3.67 -2.97
N ASP A 56 2.15 4.89 -3.31
CA ASP A 56 2.51 6.10 -2.57
C ASP A 56 1.59 6.33 -1.36
N ILE A 57 0.50 5.57 -1.23
CA ILE A 57 -0.42 5.63 -0.10
C ILE A 57 0.15 4.84 1.08
N LEU A 58 0.30 5.50 2.21
CA LEU A 58 0.78 4.96 3.48
C LEU A 58 -0.36 4.27 4.24
N TYR A 59 -1.51 4.94 4.35
CA TYR A 59 -2.71 4.41 4.99
C TYR A 59 -3.96 5.17 4.53
N CYS A 60 -5.11 4.55 4.76
CA CYS A 60 -6.43 5.14 4.59
C CYS A 60 -7.14 5.24 5.94
N GLU A 61 -7.87 6.32 6.16
CA GLU A 61 -8.61 6.57 7.39
C GLU A 61 -10.05 6.98 7.08
N TYR A 62 -11.01 6.45 7.81
CA TYR A 62 -12.39 6.91 7.79
C TYR A 62 -12.65 7.83 8.98
N VAL A 63 -12.95 9.10 8.71
CA VAL A 63 -13.29 10.14 9.70
C VAL A 63 -14.44 10.97 9.15
N ASP A 64 -15.44 11.27 9.99
CA ASP A 64 -16.56 12.16 9.65
C ASP A 64 -17.20 11.87 8.28
N ARG A 65 -17.54 10.59 8.05
CA ARG A 65 -18.19 10.09 6.82
C ARG A 65 -17.35 10.20 5.56
N THR A 66 -16.06 10.47 5.70
CA THR A 66 -15.12 10.67 4.59
C THR A 66 -13.96 9.69 4.72
N VAL A 67 -13.52 9.13 3.59
CA VAL A 67 -12.30 8.32 3.55
C VAL A 67 -11.15 9.17 3.03
N TYR A 68 -10.12 9.29 3.85
CA TYR A 68 -8.88 9.98 3.57
C TYR A 68 -7.79 8.99 3.19
N LEU A 69 -6.96 9.36 2.22
CA LEU A 69 -5.79 8.60 1.79
C LEU A 69 -4.56 9.46 2.04
N TYR A 70 -3.65 8.92 2.86
CA TYR A 70 -2.46 9.63 3.31
C TYR A 70 -1.26 9.15 2.51
N THR A 71 -0.56 10.11 1.93
CA THR A 71 0.78 9.93 1.34
C THR A 71 1.81 10.63 2.23
N ILE A 72 3.09 10.58 1.89
CA ILE A 72 4.15 11.19 2.70
C ILE A 72 3.98 12.72 2.86
N ASP A 73 3.44 13.38 1.84
CA ASP A 73 3.39 14.84 1.74
C ASP A 73 1.96 15.39 1.61
N LYS A 74 0.98 14.55 1.27
CA LYS A 74 -0.37 14.97 0.90
C LYS A 74 -1.45 14.07 1.46
N ILE A 75 -2.62 14.66 1.65
CA ILE A 75 -3.86 13.98 2.03
C ILE A 75 -4.85 14.16 0.88
N TYR A 76 -5.52 13.07 0.53
CA TYR A 76 -6.56 13.05 -0.47
C TYR A 76 -7.85 12.47 0.10
N ILE A 77 -8.95 12.67 -0.61
CA ILE A 77 -10.27 12.12 -0.29
C ILE A 77 -10.70 11.19 -1.43
N THR A 78 -11.44 10.13 -1.10
CA THR A 78 -12.16 9.32 -2.10
C THR A 78 -13.65 9.22 -1.76
N ASN A 79 -14.45 8.92 -2.79
CA ASN A 79 -15.85 8.52 -2.63
C ASN A 79 -16.01 7.03 -2.32
N ASP A 80 -14.94 6.23 -2.46
CA ASP A 80 -14.93 4.82 -2.13
C ASP A 80 -15.03 4.61 -0.61
N SER A 81 -15.75 3.57 -0.17
CA SER A 81 -15.69 3.16 1.23
C SER A 81 -14.38 2.40 1.52
N LEU A 82 -14.02 2.26 2.80
CA LEU A 82 -12.88 1.40 3.16
C LEU A 82 -13.08 -0.06 2.69
N ASN A 83 -14.32 -0.53 2.57
CA ASN A 83 -14.58 -1.90 2.07
C ASN A 83 -14.32 -1.99 0.57
N ASP A 84 -14.79 -1.01 -0.21
CA ASP A 84 -14.54 -0.97 -1.65
C ASP A 84 -13.04 -0.87 -1.96
N LEU A 85 -12.32 -0.08 -1.16
CA LEU A 85 -10.88 0.04 -1.22
C LEU A 85 -10.20 -1.31 -0.94
N GLU A 86 -10.58 -1.99 0.15
CA GLU A 86 -10.01 -3.27 0.57
C GLU A 86 -10.29 -4.40 -0.44
N GLU A 87 -11.47 -4.42 -1.07
CA GLU A 87 -11.90 -5.53 -1.94
C GLU A 87 -11.47 -5.37 -3.40
N SER A 88 -11.37 -4.14 -3.91
CA SER A 88 -11.32 -3.92 -5.36
C SER A 88 -10.28 -2.92 -5.86
N LYS A 89 -9.73 -2.06 -4.99
CA LYS A 89 -8.82 -0.97 -5.41
C LYS A 89 -7.41 -1.13 -4.88
N LEU A 90 -7.26 -1.61 -3.65
CA LEU A 90 -5.96 -1.72 -3.00
C LEU A 90 -5.33 -3.09 -3.26
N SER A 91 -4.01 -3.10 -3.37
CA SER A 91 -3.26 -4.35 -3.53
C SER A 91 -3.26 -5.18 -2.24
N GLU A 92 -2.78 -6.42 -2.35
CA GLU A 92 -2.50 -7.30 -1.21
C GLU A 92 -1.51 -6.71 -0.20
N ASP A 93 -0.83 -5.61 -0.51
CA ASP A 93 0.07 -4.93 0.42
C ASP A 93 -0.70 -4.13 1.48
N PHE A 94 -1.99 -3.88 1.28
CA PHE A 94 -2.84 -3.19 2.23
C PHE A 94 -3.49 -4.14 3.23
N PHE A 95 -3.75 -3.66 4.44
CA PHE A 95 -4.34 -4.44 5.51
C PHE A 95 -5.27 -3.61 6.37
N ARG A 96 -6.52 -4.06 6.54
CA ARG A 96 -7.46 -3.48 7.49
C ARG A 96 -6.95 -3.69 8.91
N CYS A 97 -6.55 -2.61 9.59
CA CYS A 97 -5.97 -2.68 10.94
C CYS A 97 -6.94 -2.23 12.04
N SER A 98 -8.03 -1.57 11.66
CA SER A 98 -9.17 -1.28 12.54
C SER A 98 -10.44 -1.04 11.74
N LYS A 99 -11.55 -0.73 12.41
CA LYS A 99 -12.81 -0.35 11.74
C LYS A 99 -12.66 0.91 10.88
N SER A 100 -11.74 1.81 11.21
CA SER A 100 -11.55 3.08 10.51
C SER A 100 -10.21 3.20 9.78
N PHE A 101 -9.36 2.17 9.77
CA PHE A 101 -8.04 2.26 9.16
C PHE A 101 -7.67 1.05 8.29
N ILE A 102 -7.09 1.33 7.13
CA ILE A 102 -6.34 0.39 6.30
C ILE A 102 -4.90 0.90 6.21
N ILE A 103 -3.91 0.04 6.42
CA ILE A 103 -2.49 0.40 6.39
C ILE A 103 -1.78 -0.31 5.25
N ASN A 104 -0.84 0.37 4.57
CA ASN A 104 0.05 -0.25 3.60
C ASN A 104 1.25 -0.87 4.32
N ILE A 105 1.39 -2.19 4.23
CA ILE A 105 2.43 -2.96 4.90
C ILE A 105 3.82 -2.61 4.37
N CYS A 106 3.94 -2.24 3.08
CA CYS A 106 5.22 -1.85 2.48
C CYS A 106 5.82 -0.59 3.11
N HIS A 107 5.01 0.22 3.79
CA HIS A 107 5.45 1.43 4.49
C HIS A 107 5.66 1.21 5.99
N ILE A 108 5.50 -0.01 6.52
CA ILE A 108 5.74 -0.29 7.94
C ILE A 108 7.23 -0.50 8.17
N GLN A 109 7.86 0.39 8.94
CA GLN A 109 9.26 0.25 9.35
C GLN A 109 9.41 -0.72 10.54
N SER A 110 8.49 -0.63 11.51
CA SER A 110 8.52 -1.48 12.70
C SER A 110 7.14 -1.61 13.32
N PHE A 111 6.93 -2.63 14.15
CA PHE A 111 5.75 -2.70 15.00
C PHE A 111 6.09 -3.32 16.35
N LYS A 112 5.32 -2.95 17.39
CA LYS A 112 5.45 -3.52 18.74
C LYS A 112 4.10 -3.76 19.37
N SER A 113 4.03 -4.75 20.25
CA SER A 113 2.82 -4.99 21.05
C SER A 113 2.76 -3.98 22.18
N ASP A 114 1.57 -3.47 22.47
CA ASP A 114 1.31 -2.71 23.69
C ASP A 114 0.79 -3.61 24.82
N LEU A 115 0.69 -3.07 26.03
CA LEU A 115 0.20 -3.80 27.21
C LEU A 115 -1.25 -4.28 27.09
N SER A 116 -2.01 -3.75 26.12
CA SER A 116 -3.41 -4.09 25.89
C SER A 116 -3.61 -5.13 24.77
N GLY A 117 -2.51 -5.65 24.20
CA GLY A 117 -2.56 -6.62 23.10
C GLY A 117 -2.90 -6.01 21.73
N ARG A 118 -2.82 -4.69 21.60
CA ARG A 118 -2.82 -4.00 20.30
C ARG A 118 -1.39 -4.00 19.75
N LEU A 119 -1.24 -3.82 18.45
CA LEU A 119 0.06 -3.53 17.86
C LEU A 119 0.12 -2.06 17.47
N ILE A 120 1.28 -1.45 17.68
CA ILE A 120 1.58 -0.10 17.19
C ILE A 120 2.57 -0.26 16.06
N ALA A 121 2.14 0.03 14.83
CA ALA A 121 2.99 0.09 13.65
C ALA A 121 3.54 1.51 13.50
N THR A 122 4.85 1.61 13.27
CA THR A 122 5.54 2.86 12.93
C THR A 122 5.79 2.85 11.43
N LEU A 123 5.30 3.86 10.74
CA LEU A 123 5.41 4.01 9.29
C LEU A 123 6.70 4.70 8.87
N THR A 124 6.98 4.69 7.57
CA THR A 124 8.08 5.46 6.95
C THR A 124 7.95 6.97 7.15
N SER A 125 6.74 7.47 7.43
CA SER A 125 6.46 8.85 7.84
C SER A 125 6.74 9.13 9.33
N GLU A 126 7.20 8.14 10.11
CA GLU A 126 7.29 8.16 11.59
C GLU A 126 5.92 8.17 12.32
N GLU A 127 4.81 8.22 11.57
CA GLU A 127 3.47 8.13 12.13
C GLU A 127 3.21 6.76 12.76
N LYS A 128 2.41 6.76 13.83
CA LYS A 128 2.09 5.56 14.60
C LYS A 128 0.64 5.18 14.42
N ILE A 129 0.40 4.06 13.75
CA ILE A 129 -0.93 3.52 13.52
C ILE A 129 -1.19 2.34 14.45
N CYS A 130 -2.31 2.39 15.16
CA CYS A 130 -2.74 1.32 16.04
C CYS A 130 -3.48 0.23 15.25
N ILE A 131 -2.94 -0.97 15.27
CA ILE A 131 -3.62 -2.19 14.85
C ILE A 131 -4.38 -2.73 16.06
N SER A 132 -5.71 -2.66 15.97
CA SER A 132 -6.58 -3.04 17.08
C SER A 132 -6.48 -4.53 17.39
N ARG A 133 -6.79 -4.91 18.64
CA ARG A 133 -6.66 -6.29 19.15
C ARG A 133 -7.30 -7.35 18.23
N HIS A 134 -8.45 -7.02 17.66
CA HIS A 134 -9.17 -7.91 16.74
C HIS A 134 -8.35 -8.25 15.48
N TYR A 135 -7.56 -7.30 14.99
CA TYR A 135 -6.78 -7.45 13.75
C TYR A 135 -5.33 -7.85 14.00
N SER A 136 -4.80 -7.66 15.22
CA SER A 136 -3.41 -7.99 15.58
C SER A 136 -2.98 -9.41 15.22
N LYS A 137 -3.86 -10.41 15.41
CA LYS A 137 -3.55 -11.82 15.10
C LYS A 137 -3.40 -12.03 13.59
N LYS A 138 -4.43 -11.65 12.82
CA LYS A 138 -4.44 -11.76 11.35
C LYS A 138 -3.28 -10.97 10.71
N PHE A 139 -2.91 -9.84 11.30
CA PHE A 139 -1.77 -9.04 10.85
C PHE A 139 -0.45 -9.80 10.96
N LYS A 140 -0.18 -10.42 12.12
CA LYS A 140 1.03 -11.23 12.32
C LYS A 140 1.07 -12.41 11.35
N GLU A 141 -0.06 -13.11 11.18
CA GLU A 141 -0.18 -14.22 10.23
C GLU A 141 0.17 -13.79 8.80
N LYS A 142 -0.39 -12.66 8.33
CA LYS A 142 -0.07 -12.09 7.01
C LYS A 142 1.41 -11.78 6.85
N LEU A 143 2.05 -11.16 7.84
CA LEU A 143 3.48 -10.86 7.79
C LEU A 143 4.37 -12.10 7.71
N TYR A 144 4.00 -13.19 8.39
CA TYR A 144 4.76 -14.44 8.31
C TYR A 144 4.60 -15.13 6.95
N GLN A 145 3.48 -14.93 6.26
CA GLN A 145 3.26 -15.44 4.90
C GLN A 145 4.01 -14.64 3.82
N MET A 146 4.43 -13.40 4.13
CA MET A 146 5.20 -12.55 3.21
C MET A 146 6.72 -12.79 3.27
N ARG A 147 7.19 -13.70 4.15
CA ARG A 147 8.60 -14.15 4.21
C ARG A 147 8.86 -15.24 3.19
#